data_AF-A0A9E4CYQ3-F1
#
_entry.id   AF-A0A9E4CYQ3-F1
#
_cell.length_a   1.000
_cell.length_b   1.000
_cell.length_c   1.000
_cell.angle_alpha   90.00
_cell.angle_beta   90.00
_cell.angle_gamma   90.00
#
_symmetry.space_group_name_H-M   'P 1'
#
loop_
_entity.id
_entity.type
_entity.pdbx_description
1 polymer ?
#
loop_
_entity_poly.entity_id
_entity_poly.type
_entity_poly.pdbx_seq_one_letter_code
_entity_poly.pdbx_strand_id
1 'polypeptide(L)'
;PTIETDPQLPRLPDPRTEIEALTDNLTKPRQTELATIAEPAIATILQLTQEPLAQLATSHHPLAPRAQTIVETRIAHQARHNPDPEIVNRIGPRPQTDSAAWDQAVESAAIYRERWNPDGPAIPPQPGVGQSRQQESQFAKAEARLDAAEHKFLASLPTDELAERRADLIAQARQLSNTKSPEQDRIISDISTRVDAIDRALAPRINEALAQPADYLTNTLGPRPAANPGRWDRAARTIETYRHATLGTEPDQGPLPNNPAIGPKPSDPLQAEGWQAAAQRIQALHSQPLRIAD
;
A
#
# COMPACT_ATOMS: atom_id res chain seq x y z
N PRO A 1 18.02 -30.07 -71.96
CA PRO A 1 18.97 -29.85 -70.84
C PRO A 1 18.22 -29.33 -69.61
N THR A 2 17.77 -30.26 -68.77
CA THR A 2 17.11 -30.00 -67.50
C THR A 2 18.20 -29.70 -66.49
N ILE A 3 18.25 -28.47 -65.98
CA ILE A 3 19.20 -28.09 -64.93
C ILE A 3 18.65 -28.67 -63.63
N GLU A 4 19.28 -29.75 -63.19
CA GLU A 4 18.99 -30.45 -61.93
C GLU A 4 19.56 -29.60 -60.79
N THR A 5 18.71 -28.83 -60.12
CA THR A 5 19.09 -27.97 -58.99
C THR A 5 19.34 -28.83 -57.76
N ASP A 6 20.60 -28.87 -57.33
CA ASP A 6 21.09 -29.60 -56.15
C ASP A 6 20.28 -29.23 -54.88
N PRO A 7 19.57 -30.19 -54.26
CA PRO A 7 18.74 -29.94 -53.08
C PRO A 7 19.53 -29.63 -51.80
N GLN A 8 20.86 -29.76 -51.81
CA GLN A 8 21.69 -29.51 -50.63
C GLN A 8 22.31 -28.09 -50.57
N LEU A 9 22.13 -27.27 -51.60
CA LEU A 9 22.64 -25.90 -51.56
C LEU A 9 21.72 -24.99 -50.70
N PRO A 10 22.28 -24.20 -49.76
CA PRO A 10 21.52 -23.19 -49.02
C PRO A 10 20.85 -22.24 -50.00
N ARG A 11 19.52 -22.23 -50.02
CA ARG A 11 18.76 -21.27 -50.82
C ARG A 11 18.98 -19.89 -50.23
N LEU A 12 19.77 -19.06 -50.92
CA LEU A 12 19.86 -17.64 -50.61
C LEU A 12 18.45 -17.05 -50.79
N PRO A 13 17.86 -16.44 -49.75
CA PRO A 13 16.54 -15.82 -49.86
C PRO A 13 16.59 -14.78 -50.97
N ASP A 14 15.63 -14.84 -51.90
CA ASP A 14 15.58 -13.88 -53.00
C ASP A 14 15.22 -12.51 -52.40
N PRO A 15 16.12 -11.51 -52.50
CA PRO A 15 15.87 -10.18 -51.93
C PRO A 15 14.65 -9.50 -52.55
N ARG A 16 14.19 -9.94 -53.73
CA ARG A 16 12.96 -9.42 -54.35
C ARG A 16 11.70 -9.82 -53.59
N THR A 17 11.64 -11.05 -53.07
CA THR A 17 10.52 -11.51 -52.25
C THR A 17 10.43 -10.75 -50.92
N GLU A 18 11.54 -10.35 -50.33
CA GLU A 18 11.55 -9.54 -49.11
C GLU A 18 11.05 -8.12 -49.37
N ILE A 19 11.43 -7.52 -50.51
CA ILE A 19 10.95 -6.20 -50.93
C ILE A 19 9.46 -6.24 -51.27
N GLU A 20 8.98 -7.27 -51.99
CA GLU A 20 7.54 -7.44 -52.27
C GLU A 20 6.74 -7.66 -50.99
N ALA A 21 7.23 -8.48 -50.05
CA ALA A 21 6.57 -8.69 -48.76
C ALA A 21 6.52 -7.42 -47.89
N LEU A 22 7.57 -6.59 -47.93
CA LEU A 22 7.59 -5.28 -47.28
C LEU A 22 6.62 -4.30 -47.94
N THR A 23 6.53 -4.31 -49.27
CA THR A 23 5.62 -3.43 -50.03
C THR A 23 4.16 -3.81 -49.80
N ASP A 24 3.85 -5.10 -49.76
CA ASP A 24 2.53 -5.63 -49.43
C ASP A 24 2.12 -5.33 -47.98
N ASN A 25 3.07 -5.35 -47.04
CA ASN A 25 2.80 -4.96 -45.66
C ASN A 25 2.61 -3.44 -45.49
N LEU A 26 3.25 -2.63 -46.34
CA LEU A 26 3.11 -1.17 -46.32
C LEU A 26 1.86 -0.67 -47.05
N THR A 27 1.34 -1.44 -48.01
CA THR A 27 0.14 -1.07 -48.79
C THR A 27 -1.16 -1.62 -48.21
N LYS A 28 -1.11 -2.61 -47.31
CA LYS A 28 -2.29 -3.02 -46.54
C LYS A 28 -2.71 -1.84 -45.64
N PRO A 29 -3.93 -1.31 -45.80
CA PRO A 29 -4.40 -0.24 -44.94
C PRO A 29 -4.31 -0.71 -43.51
N ARG A 30 -3.63 0.07 -42.68
CA ARG A 30 -3.44 -0.30 -41.27
C ARG A 30 -4.84 -0.48 -40.66
N GLN A 31 -5.03 -1.43 -39.74
CA GLN A 31 -6.35 -1.64 -39.12
C GLN A 31 -6.95 -0.34 -38.55
N THR A 32 -6.08 0.60 -38.14
CA THR A 32 -6.45 1.95 -37.73
C THR A 32 -7.09 2.77 -38.85
N GLU A 33 -6.59 2.67 -40.09
CA GLU A 33 -7.10 3.39 -41.26
C GLU A 33 -8.48 2.88 -41.69
N LEU A 34 -8.69 1.55 -41.67
CA LEU A 34 -10.00 0.94 -41.95
C LEU A 34 -11.06 1.30 -40.91
N ALA A 35 -10.67 1.44 -39.64
CA ALA A 35 -11.58 1.90 -38.58
C ALA A 35 -11.97 3.37 -38.76
N THR A 36 -11.04 4.27 -39.12
CA THR A 36 -11.33 5.70 -39.33
C THR A 36 -12.24 5.99 -40.52
N ILE A 37 -12.22 5.17 -41.57
CA ILE A 37 -13.10 5.37 -42.75
C ILE A 37 -14.57 5.08 -42.40
N ALA A 38 -14.83 4.21 -41.42
CA ALA A 38 -16.18 3.81 -41.02
C ALA A 38 -16.85 4.75 -40.00
N GLU A 39 -16.08 5.53 -39.23
CA GLU A 39 -16.64 6.37 -38.16
C GLU A 39 -15.81 7.67 -37.97
N PRO A 40 -16.25 8.82 -38.51
CA PRO A 40 -15.49 10.08 -38.41
C PRO A 40 -15.26 10.54 -36.96
N ALA A 41 -16.06 10.06 -36.01
CA ALA A 41 -15.87 10.30 -34.59
C ALA A 41 -14.55 9.75 -34.04
N ILE A 42 -13.96 8.72 -34.66
CA ILE A 42 -12.71 8.10 -34.19
C ILE A 42 -11.53 9.07 -34.33
N ALA A 43 -11.44 9.81 -35.45
CA ALA A 43 -10.38 10.80 -35.63
C ALA A 43 -10.44 11.90 -34.56
N THR A 44 -11.64 12.38 -34.24
CA THR A 44 -11.86 13.37 -33.17
C THR A 44 -11.54 12.79 -31.79
N ILE A 45 -11.91 11.54 -31.50
CA ILE A 45 -11.55 10.88 -30.24
C ILE A 45 -10.03 10.76 -30.11
N LEU A 46 -9.34 10.32 -31.16
CA LEU A 46 -7.88 10.20 -31.16
C LEU A 46 -7.20 11.55 -30.89
N GLN A 47 -7.72 12.64 -31.46
CA GLN A 47 -7.26 13.99 -31.17
C GLN A 47 -7.49 14.38 -29.70
N LEU A 48 -8.71 14.19 -29.19
CA LEU A 48 -9.06 14.48 -27.79
C LEU A 48 -8.20 13.67 -26.81
N THR A 49 -7.84 12.42 -27.12
CA THR A 49 -6.99 11.59 -26.25
C THR A 49 -5.54 12.10 -26.09
N GLN A 50 -5.14 13.10 -26.86
CA GLN A 50 -3.86 13.80 -26.69
C GLN A 50 -3.94 14.93 -25.65
N GLU A 51 -5.14 15.36 -25.27
CA GLU A 51 -5.34 16.40 -24.25
C GLU A 51 -5.10 15.84 -22.84
N PRO A 52 -4.60 16.66 -21.90
CA PRO A 52 -4.52 16.30 -20.49
C PRO A 52 -5.88 15.91 -19.90
N LEU A 53 -5.90 14.93 -18.99
CA LEU A 53 -7.13 14.42 -18.40
C LEU A 53 -7.96 15.51 -17.71
N ALA A 54 -7.29 16.49 -17.07
CA ALA A 54 -7.93 17.65 -16.46
C ALA A 54 -8.73 18.49 -17.46
N GLN A 55 -8.18 18.69 -18.67
CA GLN A 55 -8.85 19.47 -19.73
C GLN A 55 -10.07 18.71 -20.26
N LEU A 56 -9.93 17.40 -20.50
CA LEU A 56 -11.03 16.54 -20.93
C LEU A 56 -12.20 16.52 -19.94
N ALA A 57 -11.92 16.54 -18.63
CA ALA A 57 -12.95 16.54 -17.59
C ALA A 57 -13.81 17.82 -17.57
N THR A 58 -13.29 18.93 -18.12
CA THR A 58 -14.00 20.22 -18.23
C THR A 58 -14.52 20.50 -19.65
N SER A 59 -14.20 19.64 -20.62
CA SER A 59 -14.56 19.83 -22.02
C SER A 59 -16.07 19.65 -22.24
N HIS A 60 -16.68 20.55 -23.00
CA HIS A 60 -18.08 20.47 -23.41
C HIS A 60 -18.29 19.65 -24.70
N HIS A 61 -17.23 19.04 -25.25
CA HIS A 61 -17.33 18.27 -26.48
C HIS A 61 -18.14 16.96 -26.25
N PRO A 62 -19.09 16.59 -27.14
CA PRO A 62 -19.94 15.42 -26.92
C PRO A 62 -19.17 14.08 -26.86
N LEU A 63 -17.99 14.02 -27.48
CA LEU A 63 -17.10 12.85 -27.43
C LEU A 63 -16.07 12.88 -26.27
N ALA A 64 -16.01 13.97 -25.48
CA ALA A 64 -15.06 14.09 -24.37
C ALA A 64 -15.19 12.95 -23.33
N PRO A 65 -16.39 12.50 -22.91
CA PRO A 65 -16.50 11.37 -21.97
C PRO A 65 -15.91 10.06 -22.49
N ARG A 66 -16.02 9.81 -23.80
CA ARG A 66 -15.44 8.61 -24.44
C ARG A 66 -13.92 8.72 -24.50
N ALA A 67 -13.39 9.90 -24.89
CA ALA A 67 -11.95 10.17 -24.85
C ALA A 67 -11.39 10.06 -23.43
N GLN A 68 -12.08 10.62 -22.43
CA GLN A 68 -11.70 10.55 -21.01
C GLN A 68 -11.56 9.10 -20.54
N THR A 69 -12.54 8.24 -20.83
CA THR A 69 -12.48 6.80 -20.49
C THR A 69 -11.25 6.11 -21.09
N ILE A 70 -10.90 6.43 -22.34
CA ILE A 70 -9.72 5.86 -23.02
C ILE A 70 -8.42 6.35 -22.34
N VAL A 71 -8.33 7.64 -22.03
CA VAL A 71 -7.17 8.22 -21.34
C VAL A 71 -7.02 7.64 -19.94
N GLU A 72 -8.10 7.51 -19.16
CA GLU A 72 -8.09 6.87 -17.84
C GLU A 72 -7.63 5.41 -17.93
N THR A 73 -8.13 4.65 -18.92
CA THR A 73 -7.74 3.25 -19.14
C THR A 73 -6.24 3.13 -19.45
N ARG A 74 -5.71 4.05 -20.28
CA ARG A 74 -4.27 4.12 -20.59
C ARG A 74 -3.43 4.45 -19.37
N ILE A 75 -3.86 5.44 -18.57
CA ILE A 75 -3.18 5.82 -17.31
C ILE A 75 -3.18 4.64 -16.34
N ALA A 76 -4.34 4.00 -16.13
CA ALA A 76 -4.48 2.84 -15.27
C ALA A 76 -3.58 1.67 -15.71
N HIS A 77 -3.56 1.37 -17.01
CA HIS A 77 -2.67 0.35 -17.56
C HIS A 77 -1.19 0.71 -17.33
N GLN A 78 -0.77 1.93 -17.64
CA GLN A 78 0.61 2.38 -17.42
C GLN A 78 1.00 2.28 -15.94
N ALA A 79 0.12 2.71 -15.03
CA ALA A 79 0.37 2.70 -13.60
C ALA A 79 0.54 1.27 -13.05
N ARG A 80 -0.21 0.29 -13.56
CA ARG A 80 -0.04 -1.13 -13.17
C ARG A 80 1.32 -1.70 -13.59
N HIS A 81 1.82 -1.33 -14.76
CA HIS A 81 3.06 -1.88 -15.31
C HIS A 81 4.31 -1.09 -14.90
N ASN A 82 4.15 0.19 -14.58
CA ASN A 82 5.20 1.08 -14.14
C ASN A 82 4.68 1.94 -12.96
N PRO A 83 4.47 1.32 -11.79
CA PRO A 83 3.93 2.03 -10.64
C PRO A 83 4.92 3.07 -10.14
N ASP A 84 4.37 4.15 -9.59
CA ASP A 84 5.18 5.18 -8.96
C ASP A 84 5.89 4.61 -7.72
N PRO A 85 7.22 4.82 -7.55
CA PRO A 85 7.96 4.29 -6.41
C PRO A 85 7.42 4.78 -5.07
N GLU A 86 6.85 5.99 -4.97
CA GLU A 86 6.24 6.47 -3.71
C GLU A 86 5.02 5.63 -3.31
N ILE A 87 4.19 5.25 -4.29
CA ILE A 87 3.03 4.38 -4.04
C ILE A 87 3.51 3.00 -3.61
N VAL A 88 4.50 2.42 -4.31
CA VAL A 88 5.09 1.11 -3.96
C VAL A 88 5.69 1.14 -2.56
N ASN A 89 6.39 2.21 -2.18
CA ASN A 89 6.96 2.36 -0.84
C ASN A 89 5.89 2.38 0.26
N ARG A 90 4.69 2.89 -0.04
CA ARG A 90 3.55 2.89 0.90
C ARG A 90 2.90 1.50 0.97
N ILE A 91 2.38 1.00 -0.15
CA ILE A 91 1.51 -0.19 -0.19
C ILE A 91 2.26 -1.51 -0.42
N GLY A 92 3.59 -1.47 -0.54
CA GLY A 92 4.44 -2.64 -0.79
C GLY A 92 4.55 -3.06 -2.26
N PRO A 93 5.39 -4.07 -2.56
CA PRO A 93 5.50 -4.63 -3.90
C PRO A 93 4.18 -5.28 -4.34
N ARG A 94 3.94 -5.32 -5.66
CA ARG A 94 2.76 -5.96 -6.22
C ARG A 94 2.74 -7.46 -5.85
N PRO A 95 1.71 -7.96 -5.15
CA PRO A 95 1.66 -9.35 -4.77
C PRO A 95 1.45 -10.24 -6.02
N GLN A 96 2.08 -11.41 -6.03
CA GLN A 96 1.98 -12.36 -7.14
C GLN A 96 0.57 -12.99 -7.23
N THR A 97 -0.08 -13.14 -6.08
CA THR A 97 -1.45 -13.64 -5.95
C THR A 97 -2.34 -12.54 -5.40
N ASP A 98 -3.56 -12.43 -5.93
CA ASP A 98 -4.59 -11.50 -5.43
C ASP A 98 -4.14 -10.02 -5.41
N SER A 99 -3.64 -9.57 -6.58
CA SER A 99 -3.19 -8.19 -6.84
C SER A 99 -4.32 -7.17 -7.00
N ALA A 100 -5.58 -7.58 -6.93
CA ALA A 100 -6.71 -6.72 -7.29
C ALA A 100 -6.77 -5.43 -6.46
N ALA A 101 -6.55 -5.50 -5.13
CA ALA A 101 -6.54 -4.33 -4.26
C ALA A 101 -5.35 -3.40 -4.58
N TRP A 102 -4.18 -3.97 -4.82
CA TRP A 102 -2.97 -3.24 -5.19
C TRP A 102 -3.14 -2.53 -6.54
N ASP A 103 -3.65 -3.24 -7.55
CA ASP A 103 -3.90 -2.73 -8.89
C ASP A 103 -4.90 -1.56 -8.82
N GLN A 104 -6.03 -1.73 -8.10
CA GLN A 104 -7.02 -0.67 -7.92
C GLN A 104 -6.46 0.57 -7.22
N ALA A 105 -5.57 0.39 -6.24
CA ALA A 105 -4.95 1.49 -5.51
C ALA A 105 -4.04 2.34 -6.41
N VAL A 106 -3.14 1.68 -7.14
CA VAL A 106 -2.20 2.31 -8.06
C VAL A 106 -2.93 3.01 -9.21
N GLU A 107 -3.94 2.35 -9.80
CA GLU A 107 -4.78 2.96 -10.85
C GLU A 107 -5.51 4.20 -10.35
N SER A 108 -6.13 4.12 -9.16
CA SER A 108 -6.88 5.25 -8.60
C SER A 108 -6.00 6.43 -8.27
N ALA A 109 -4.83 6.20 -7.67
CA ALA A 109 -3.88 7.25 -7.33
C ALA A 109 -3.36 7.93 -8.61
N ALA A 110 -2.99 7.16 -9.63
CA ALA A 110 -2.53 7.71 -10.91
C ALA A 110 -3.62 8.53 -11.61
N ILE A 111 -4.86 8.03 -11.69
CA ILE A 111 -5.98 8.79 -12.28
C ILE A 111 -6.26 10.07 -11.51
N TYR A 112 -6.19 10.03 -10.17
CA TYR A 112 -6.37 11.23 -9.34
C TYR A 112 -5.28 12.28 -9.62
N ARG A 113 -4.01 11.85 -9.63
CA ARG A 113 -2.86 12.72 -9.90
C ARG A 113 -2.99 13.38 -11.27
N GLU A 114 -3.19 12.61 -12.33
CA GLU A 114 -3.32 13.14 -13.69
C GLU A 114 -4.51 14.10 -13.87
N ARG A 115 -5.56 13.95 -13.06
CA ARG A 115 -6.74 14.82 -13.15
C ARG A 115 -6.59 16.12 -12.37
N TRP A 116 -6.04 16.05 -11.16
CA TRP A 116 -6.12 17.18 -10.21
C TRP A 116 -4.77 17.75 -9.82
N ASN A 117 -3.68 17.02 -10.05
CA ASN A 117 -2.34 17.38 -9.58
C ASN A 117 -1.22 16.72 -10.41
N PRO A 118 -1.14 16.97 -11.73
CA PRO A 118 -0.24 16.26 -12.62
C PRO A 118 1.25 16.42 -12.24
N ASP A 119 1.61 17.58 -11.67
CA ASP A 119 2.98 17.91 -11.24
C ASP A 119 3.25 17.61 -9.75
N GLY A 120 2.29 17.00 -9.06
CA GLY A 120 2.37 16.77 -7.62
C GLY A 120 2.92 15.39 -7.23
N PRO A 121 2.98 15.11 -5.91
CA PRO A 121 3.41 13.81 -5.41
C PRO A 121 2.50 12.69 -5.89
N ALA A 122 3.02 11.47 -5.90
CA ALA A 122 2.25 10.31 -6.36
C ALA A 122 1.14 9.92 -5.40
N ILE A 123 1.38 10.13 -4.10
CA ILE A 123 0.36 9.99 -3.08
C ILE A 123 -0.55 11.23 -3.17
N PRO A 124 -1.87 11.05 -3.41
CA PRO A 124 -2.82 12.15 -3.47
C PRO A 124 -2.71 13.04 -2.22
N PRO A 125 -2.42 14.34 -2.34
CA PRO A 125 -2.52 15.23 -1.19
C PRO A 125 -4.00 15.47 -0.88
N GLN A 126 -4.30 15.69 0.41
CA GLN A 126 -5.65 16.05 0.81
C GLN A 126 -6.10 17.33 0.06
N PRO A 127 -7.31 17.34 -0.53
CA PRO A 127 -7.84 18.52 -1.20
C PRO A 127 -7.84 19.72 -0.25
N GLY A 128 -7.38 20.86 -0.74
CA GLY A 128 -7.46 22.12 0.01
C GLY A 128 -8.91 22.55 0.26
N VAL A 129 -9.11 23.48 1.19
CA VAL A 129 -10.42 24.09 1.44
C VAL A 129 -10.92 24.77 0.15
N GLY A 130 -12.15 24.46 -0.26
CA GLY A 130 -12.80 25.06 -1.43
C GLY A 130 -12.66 24.27 -2.74
N GLN A 131 -12.09 23.06 -2.70
CA GLN A 131 -12.09 22.17 -3.85
C GLN A 131 -13.49 21.64 -4.18
N SER A 132 -13.68 21.16 -5.42
CA SER A 132 -14.97 20.65 -5.85
C SER A 132 -15.33 19.36 -5.09
N ARG A 133 -16.64 19.14 -4.81
CA ARG A 133 -17.14 17.88 -4.22
C ARG A 133 -16.70 16.64 -5.03
N GLN A 134 -16.54 16.80 -6.34
CA GLN A 134 -16.06 15.74 -7.22
C GLN A 134 -14.60 15.39 -6.92
N GLN A 135 -13.72 16.38 -6.74
CA GLN A 135 -12.33 16.15 -6.37
C GLN A 135 -12.24 15.52 -4.97
N GLU A 136 -13.01 16.00 -4.00
CA GLU A 136 -13.07 15.41 -2.65
C GLU A 136 -13.50 13.94 -2.69
N SER A 137 -14.54 13.62 -3.45
CA SER A 137 -15.02 12.24 -3.61
C SER A 137 -13.99 11.34 -4.29
N GLN A 138 -13.30 11.82 -5.32
CA GLN A 138 -12.25 11.05 -5.99
C GLN A 138 -11.01 10.87 -5.13
N PHE A 139 -10.63 11.89 -4.35
CA PHE A 139 -9.57 11.79 -3.35
C PHE A 139 -9.89 10.70 -2.33
N ALA A 140 -11.05 10.79 -1.68
CA ALA A 140 -11.46 9.82 -0.67
C ALA A 140 -11.51 8.39 -1.22
N LYS A 141 -11.92 8.22 -2.49
CA LYS A 141 -11.89 6.92 -3.17
C LYS A 141 -10.46 6.41 -3.41
N ALA A 142 -9.54 7.28 -3.83
CA ALA A 142 -8.15 6.89 -4.05
C ALA A 142 -7.44 6.56 -2.73
N GLU A 143 -7.63 7.39 -1.71
CA GLU A 143 -7.11 7.18 -0.35
C GLU A 143 -7.63 5.87 0.25
N ALA A 144 -8.93 5.61 0.21
CA ALA A 144 -9.50 4.36 0.72
C ALA A 144 -8.96 3.11 0.02
N ARG A 145 -8.61 3.20 -1.27
CA ARG A 145 -7.99 2.09 -2.02
C ARG A 145 -6.52 1.90 -1.62
N LEU A 146 -5.77 2.98 -1.44
CA LEU A 146 -4.40 2.93 -0.91
C LEU A 146 -4.38 2.30 0.49
N ASP A 147 -5.28 2.72 1.37
CA ASP A 147 -5.39 2.18 2.73
C ASP A 147 -5.76 0.69 2.73
N ALA A 148 -6.67 0.27 1.86
CA ALA A 148 -7.03 -1.14 1.73
C ALA A 148 -5.86 -2.00 1.23
N ALA A 149 -5.10 -1.51 0.25
CA ALA A 149 -3.91 -2.20 -0.26
C ALA A 149 -2.79 -2.23 0.78
N GLU A 150 -2.54 -1.11 1.46
CA GLU A 150 -1.56 -1.02 2.55
C GLU A 150 -1.91 -1.95 3.71
N HIS A 151 -3.17 -1.97 4.15
CA HIS A 151 -3.62 -2.88 5.20
C HIS A 151 -3.37 -4.36 4.83
N LYS A 152 -3.69 -4.74 3.60
CA LYS A 152 -3.47 -6.10 3.11
C LYS A 152 -1.98 -6.47 3.05
N PHE A 153 -1.15 -5.54 2.59
CA PHE A 153 0.30 -5.70 2.57
C PHE A 153 0.85 -5.86 3.99
N LEU A 154 0.54 -4.93 4.89
CA LEU A 154 0.97 -4.97 6.29
C LEU A 154 0.52 -6.25 7.01
N ALA A 155 -0.71 -6.72 6.75
CA ALA A 155 -1.22 -7.96 7.33
C ALA A 155 -0.42 -9.21 6.91
N SER A 156 0.25 -9.15 5.74
CA SER A 156 1.09 -10.24 5.23
C SER A 156 2.53 -10.22 5.74
N LEU A 157 3.00 -9.10 6.32
CA LEU A 157 4.37 -8.98 6.81
C LEU A 157 4.56 -9.71 8.14
N PRO A 158 5.74 -10.31 8.40
CA PRO A 158 6.04 -10.89 9.70
C PRO A 158 6.10 -9.79 10.80
N THR A 159 5.94 -10.18 12.07
CA THR A 159 5.81 -9.21 13.18
C THR A 159 7.08 -8.40 13.41
N ASP A 160 8.26 -8.98 13.18
CA ASP A 160 9.55 -8.28 13.26
C ASP A 160 9.67 -7.16 12.23
N GLU A 161 9.31 -7.42 10.96
CA GLU A 161 9.28 -6.37 9.92
C GLU A 161 8.27 -5.26 10.25
N LEU A 162 7.11 -5.59 10.83
CA LEU A 162 6.15 -4.58 11.26
C LEU A 162 6.69 -3.71 12.40
N ALA A 163 7.37 -4.31 13.37
CA ALA A 163 7.99 -3.59 14.48
C ALA A 163 9.11 -2.64 13.99
N GLU A 164 9.97 -3.11 13.09
CA GLU A 164 11.02 -2.29 12.46
C GLU A 164 10.41 -1.10 11.71
N ARG A 165 9.46 -1.37 10.80
CA ARG A 165 8.80 -0.32 10.02
C ARG A 165 8.09 0.72 10.89
N ARG A 166 7.47 0.28 12.00
CA ARG A 166 6.85 1.16 12.99
C ARG A 166 7.90 2.03 13.70
N ALA A 167 9.02 1.45 14.10
CA ALA A 167 10.11 2.17 14.75
C ALA A 167 10.71 3.25 13.83
N ASP A 168 10.92 2.93 12.55
CA ASP A 168 11.42 3.87 11.53
C ASP A 168 10.48 5.06 11.33
N LEU A 169 9.18 4.80 11.22
CA LEU A 169 8.16 5.85 11.10
C LEU A 169 8.16 6.78 12.33
N ILE A 170 8.20 6.22 13.53
CA ILE A 170 8.25 7.03 14.77
C ILE A 170 9.55 7.85 14.84
N ALA A 171 10.68 7.27 14.43
CA ALA A 171 11.96 7.98 14.36
C ALA A 171 11.89 9.15 13.35
N GLN A 172 11.29 8.93 12.18
CA GLN A 172 11.08 9.96 11.17
C GLN A 172 10.18 11.10 11.68
N ALA A 173 9.05 10.79 12.30
CA ALA A 173 8.14 11.80 12.87
C ALA A 173 8.87 12.68 13.91
N ARG A 174 9.71 12.07 14.75
CA ARG A 174 10.52 12.80 15.74
C ARG A 174 11.54 13.72 15.09
N GLN A 175 12.24 13.26 14.06
CA GLN A 175 13.19 14.11 13.32
C GLN A 175 12.49 15.35 12.74
N LEU A 176 11.29 15.17 12.18
CA LEU A 176 10.50 16.26 11.60
C LEU A 176 9.92 17.22 12.65
N SER A 177 9.60 16.72 13.85
CA SER A 177 9.00 17.53 14.93
C SER A 177 9.90 18.65 15.48
N ASN A 178 11.20 18.58 15.20
CA ASN A 178 12.18 19.61 15.62
C ASN A 178 12.06 20.92 14.84
N THR A 179 11.29 20.92 13.75
CA THR A 179 11.12 22.03 12.83
C THR A 179 9.62 22.36 12.75
N LYS A 180 9.27 23.65 12.76
CA LYS A 180 7.87 24.10 12.70
C LYS A 180 7.56 24.61 11.30
N SER A 181 6.99 23.75 10.47
CA SER A 181 6.46 24.10 9.15
C SER A 181 5.11 23.42 8.91
N PRO A 182 4.12 24.10 8.29
CA PRO A 182 2.84 23.47 7.92
C PRO A 182 2.99 22.24 7.04
N GLU A 183 4.06 22.17 6.24
CA GLU A 183 4.38 21.00 5.43
C GLU A 183 4.80 19.81 6.30
N GLN A 184 5.57 20.05 7.35
CA GLN A 184 6.02 19.01 8.27
C GLN A 184 4.88 18.49 9.13
N ASP A 185 3.95 19.35 9.54
CA ASP A 185 2.73 18.91 10.24
C ASP A 185 1.91 17.93 9.38
N ARG A 186 1.84 18.15 8.05
CA ARG A 186 1.18 17.22 7.13
C ARG A 186 1.93 15.89 7.04
N ILE A 187 3.26 15.91 6.94
CA ILE A 187 4.07 14.69 6.91
C ILE A 187 3.95 13.90 8.23
N ILE A 188 3.99 14.58 9.37
CA ILE A 188 3.79 13.94 10.69
C ILE A 188 2.39 13.34 10.80
N SER A 189 1.37 14.00 10.26
CA SER A 189 0.01 13.45 10.20
C SER A 189 -0.04 12.18 9.35
N ASP A 190 0.58 12.16 8.17
CA ASP A 190 0.66 10.95 7.32
C ASP A 190 1.40 9.81 8.03
N ILE A 191 2.54 10.10 8.65
CA ILE A 191 3.29 9.12 9.44
C ILE A 191 2.42 8.53 10.56
N SER A 192 1.65 9.36 11.26
CA SER A 192 0.74 8.90 12.32
C SER A 192 -0.33 7.96 11.77
N THR A 193 -0.94 8.29 10.63
CA THR A 193 -1.89 7.40 9.94
C THR A 193 -1.26 6.06 9.55
N ARG A 194 0.01 6.05 9.14
CA ARG A 194 0.74 4.82 8.80
C ARG A 194 1.09 3.98 10.02
N VAL A 195 1.45 4.60 11.15
CA VAL A 195 1.62 3.90 12.44
C VAL A 195 0.29 3.25 12.86
N ASP A 196 -0.83 3.96 12.75
CA ASP A 196 -2.16 3.40 13.03
C ASP A 196 -2.51 2.23 12.11
N ALA A 197 -2.07 2.26 10.84
CA ALA A 197 -2.25 1.15 9.91
C ALA A 197 -1.46 -0.11 10.35
N ILE A 198 -0.22 0.06 10.83
CA ILE A 198 0.58 -1.04 11.40
C ILE A 198 -0.08 -1.58 12.67
N ASP A 199 -0.50 -0.71 13.58
CA ASP A 199 -1.15 -1.12 14.83
C ASP A 199 -2.46 -1.90 14.56
N ARG A 200 -3.23 -1.51 13.51
CA ARG A 200 -4.38 -2.29 13.03
C ARG A 200 -4.00 -3.65 12.44
N ALA A 201 -2.86 -3.75 11.75
CA ALA A 201 -2.37 -5.02 11.20
C ALA A 201 -1.88 -5.98 12.31
N LEU A 202 -1.37 -5.45 13.42
CA LEU A 202 -0.95 -6.23 14.60
C LEU A 202 -2.14 -6.69 15.46
N ALA A 203 -3.27 -5.97 15.43
CA ALA A 203 -4.40 -6.25 16.31
C ALA A 203 -4.94 -7.69 16.25
N PRO A 204 -5.09 -8.35 15.07
CA PRO A 204 -5.49 -9.76 15.00
C PRO A 204 -4.53 -10.70 15.74
N ARG A 205 -3.20 -10.50 15.60
CA ARG A 205 -2.17 -11.33 16.24
C ARG A 205 -2.22 -11.19 17.77
N ILE A 206 -2.36 -9.95 18.25
CA ILE A 206 -2.55 -9.67 19.67
C ILE A 206 -3.83 -10.34 20.18
N ASN A 207 -4.92 -10.30 19.42
CA ASN A 207 -6.18 -10.94 19.83
C ASN A 207 -6.06 -12.47 19.87
N GLU A 208 -5.33 -13.07 18.94
CA GLU A 208 -5.02 -14.51 18.92
C GLU A 208 -4.18 -14.91 20.13
N ALA A 209 -3.11 -14.16 20.43
CA ALA A 209 -2.27 -14.38 21.62
C ALA A 209 -3.08 -14.29 22.93
N LEU A 210 -4.10 -13.43 22.98
CA LEU A 210 -5.00 -13.33 24.14
C LEU A 210 -6.03 -14.48 24.20
N ALA A 211 -6.44 -15.01 23.05
CA ALA A 211 -7.34 -16.16 22.97
C ALA A 211 -6.62 -17.46 23.37
N GLN A 212 -5.33 -17.56 23.09
CA GLN A 212 -4.47 -18.69 23.42
C GLN A 212 -3.20 -18.21 24.16
N PRO A 213 -3.31 -17.82 25.45
CA PRO A 213 -2.18 -17.27 26.18
C PRO A 213 -1.01 -18.25 26.29
N ALA A 214 0.18 -17.78 25.89
CA ALA A 214 1.42 -18.52 26.10
C ALA A 214 1.79 -18.61 27.59
N ASP A 215 2.62 -19.60 27.95
CA ASP A 215 3.03 -19.86 29.33
C ASP A 215 3.68 -18.64 30.01
N TYR A 216 4.42 -17.81 29.26
CA TYR A 216 5.04 -16.61 29.84
C TYR A 216 4.00 -15.59 30.34
N LEU A 217 2.82 -15.50 29.71
CA LEU A 217 1.75 -14.62 30.20
C LEU A 217 1.20 -15.12 31.52
N THR A 218 0.93 -16.43 31.61
CA THR A 218 0.47 -17.08 32.84
C THR A 218 1.51 -16.99 33.95
N ASN A 219 2.79 -17.19 33.63
CA ASN A 219 3.89 -17.07 34.58
C ASN A 219 4.08 -15.63 35.08
N THR A 220 3.81 -14.63 34.23
CA THR A 220 4.01 -13.20 34.57
C THR A 220 2.80 -12.61 35.29
N LEU A 221 1.58 -12.91 34.82
CA LEU A 221 0.34 -12.31 35.31
C LEU A 221 -0.43 -13.20 36.29
N GLY A 222 -0.04 -14.46 36.42
CA GLY A 222 -0.83 -15.51 37.06
C GLY A 222 -1.90 -16.09 36.13
N PRO A 223 -2.63 -17.12 36.60
CA PRO A 223 -3.72 -17.71 35.84
C PRO A 223 -4.81 -16.67 35.55
N ARG A 224 -5.38 -16.72 34.34
CA ARG A 224 -6.47 -15.82 33.95
C ARG A 224 -7.69 -16.05 34.87
N PRO A 225 -8.13 -15.05 35.65
CA PRO A 225 -9.21 -15.25 36.61
C PRO A 225 -10.55 -15.39 35.88
N ALA A 226 -11.37 -16.34 36.33
CA ALA A 226 -12.74 -16.49 35.83
C ALA A 226 -13.62 -15.29 36.23
N ALA A 227 -13.43 -14.78 37.44
CA ALA A 227 -14.07 -13.57 37.93
C ALA A 227 -13.25 -12.34 37.48
N ASN A 228 -13.88 -11.44 36.72
CA ASN A 228 -13.27 -10.19 36.24
C ASN A 228 -11.99 -10.37 35.38
N PRO A 229 -12.08 -11.07 34.23
CA PRO A 229 -10.94 -11.26 33.34
C PRO A 229 -10.41 -9.95 32.75
N GLY A 230 -11.23 -8.89 32.71
CA GLY A 230 -10.89 -7.62 32.04
C GLY A 230 -9.63 -6.93 32.58
N ARG A 231 -9.25 -7.14 33.85
CA ARG A 231 -7.98 -6.59 34.37
C ARG A 231 -6.78 -7.37 33.83
N TRP A 232 -6.87 -8.70 33.83
CA TRP A 232 -5.86 -9.59 33.26
C TRP A 232 -5.72 -9.35 31.76
N ASP A 233 -6.85 -9.30 31.02
CA ASP A 233 -6.88 -9.10 29.56
C ASP A 233 -6.23 -7.77 29.15
N ARG A 234 -6.44 -6.70 29.92
CA ARG A 234 -5.78 -5.41 29.66
C ARG A 234 -4.28 -5.45 29.91
N ALA A 235 -3.82 -6.18 30.94
CA ALA A 235 -2.39 -6.30 31.21
C ALA A 235 -1.71 -7.17 30.16
N ALA A 236 -2.31 -8.32 29.82
CA ALA A 236 -1.85 -9.19 28.75
C ALA A 236 -1.80 -8.44 27.41
N ARG A 237 -2.85 -7.68 27.06
CA ARG A 237 -2.85 -6.85 25.84
C ARG A 237 -1.69 -5.85 25.81
N THR A 238 -1.38 -5.20 26.94
CA THR A 238 -0.23 -4.28 27.01
C THR A 238 1.09 -5.00 26.78
N ILE A 239 1.28 -6.20 27.35
CA ILE A 239 2.47 -7.03 27.13
C ILE A 239 2.57 -7.41 25.65
N GLU A 240 1.51 -7.97 25.08
CA GLU A 240 1.51 -8.41 23.68
C GLU A 240 1.69 -7.25 22.70
N THR A 241 1.07 -6.10 22.97
CA THR A 241 1.30 -4.89 22.16
C THR A 241 2.77 -4.50 22.18
N TYR A 242 3.42 -4.53 23.35
CA TYR A 242 4.85 -4.23 23.44
C TYR A 242 5.71 -5.26 22.70
N ARG A 243 5.44 -6.55 22.89
CA ARG A 243 6.15 -7.66 22.21
C ARG A 243 6.04 -7.55 20.69
N HIS A 244 4.83 -7.44 20.17
CA HIS A 244 4.60 -7.38 18.74
C HIS A 244 5.07 -6.06 18.13
N ALA A 245 4.73 -4.91 18.72
CA ALA A 245 4.96 -3.60 18.11
C ALA A 245 6.35 -3.01 18.39
N THR A 246 7.08 -3.51 19.39
CA THR A 246 8.40 -2.99 19.78
C THR A 246 9.50 -4.03 19.66
N LEU A 247 9.25 -5.27 20.07
CA LEU A 247 10.28 -6.32 20.03
C LEU A 247 10.25 -7.14 18.74
N GLY A 248 9.17 -7.05 17.96
CA GLY A 248 9.01 -7.88 16.77
C GLY A 248 8.75 -9.36 17.07
N THR A 249 8.43 -9.69 18.32
CA THR A 249 8.38 -11.08 18.77
C THR A 249 6.98 -11.67 18.67
N GLU A 250 6.90 -12.89 18.13
CA GLU A 250 5.67 -13.68 18.11
C GLU A 250 5.43 -14.40 19.46
N PRO A 251 4.20 -14.84 19.76
CA PRO A 251 3.89 -15.55 21.00
C PRO A 251 4.62 -16.89 21.13
N ASP A 252 4.90 -17.57 20.02
CA ASP A 252 5.55 -18.89 19.98
C ASP A 252 7.07 -18.84 20.25
N GLN A 253 7.68 -17.66 20.17
CA GLN A 253 9.09 -17.45 20.49
C GLN A 253 9.39 -17.55 22.00
N GLY A 254 8.35 -17.66 22.83
CA GLY A 254 8.50 -18.00 24.24
C GLY A 254 9.06 -16.87 25.12
N PRO A 255 9.55 -17.21 26.33
CA PRO A 255 9.98 -16.21 27.31
C PRO A 255 11.29 -15.53 26.90
N LEU A 256 11.36 -14.22 27.16
CA LEU A 256 12.59 -13.43 26.97
C LEU A 256 13.55 -13.56 28.16
N PRO A 257 14.87 -13.31 27.96
CA PRO A 257 15.84 -13.29 29.05
C PRO A 257 15.52 -12.21 30.10
N ASN A 258 15.78 -12.51 31.38
CA ASN A 258 15.61 -11.64 32.57
C ASN A 258 14.16 -11.25 32.94
N ASN A 259 13.32 -10.96 31.96
CA ASN A 259 11.90 -10.72 32.14
C ASN A 259 11.14 -11.48 31.04
N PRO A 260 10.47 -12.60 31.38
CA PRO A 260 9.91 -13.51 30.38
C PRO A 260 8.88 -12.85 29.46
N ALA A 261 8.16 -11.83 29.94
CA ALA A 261 7.13 -11.15 29.16
C ALA A 261 7.67 -10.00 28.30
N ILE A 262 8.51 -9.12 28.86
CA ILE A 262 8.88 -7.83 28.22
C ILE A 262 10.39 -7.62 28.05
N GLY A 263 11.22 -8.61 28.39
CA GLY A 263 12.67 -8.54 28.21
C GLY A 263 13.37 -7.48 29.07
N PRO A 264 14.69 -7.29 28.87
CA PRO A 264 15.47 -6.28 29.58
C PRO A 264 15.01 -4.87 29.20
N LYS A 265 15.14 -3.92 30.14
CA LYS A 265 14.86 -2.51 29.87
C LYS A 265 15.80 -1.99 28.76
N PRO A 266 15.26 -1.44 27.66
CA PRO A 266 16.10 -0.85 26.61
C PRO A 266 16.95 0.31 27.14
N SER A 267 18.16 0.45 26.60
CA SER A 267 19.05 1.59 26.87
C SER A 267 18.64 2.84 26.09
N ASP A 268 18.04 2.66 24.92
CA ASP A 268 17.43 3.73 24.14
C ASP A 268 16.21 4.30 24.89
N PRO A 269 16.20 5.59 25.26
CA PRO A 269 15.06 6.23 25.92
C PRO A 269 13.74 6.05 25.18
N LEU A 270 13.79 5.97 23.84
CA LEU A 270 12.61 5.85 22.99
C LEU A 270 11.93 4.49 23.14
N GLN A 271 12.72 3.42 23.18
CA GLN A 271 12.23 2.07 23.43
C GLN A 271 11.89 1.86 24.92
N ALA A 272 12.56 2.59 25.81
CA ALA A 272 12.33 2.51 27.25
C ALA A 272 10.94 3.02 27.67
N GLU A 273 10.31 3.92 26.91
CA GLU A 273 8.95 4.41 27.20
C GLU A 273 7.90 3.30 27.09
N GLY A 274 7.90 2.56 25.97
CA GLY A 274 7.01 1.41 25.77
C GLY A 274 7.24 0.32 26.81
N TRP A 275 8.51 0.05 27.13
CA TRP A 275 8.88 -0.90 28.18
C TRP A 275 8.35 -0.46 29.55
N GLN A 276 8.48 0.83 29.90
CA GLN A 276 8.00 1.38 31.18
C GLN A 276 6.48 1.28 31.31
N ALA A 277 5.74 1.58 30.24
CA ALA A 277 4.29 1.44 30.23
C ALA A 277 3.87 -0.02 30.50
N ALA A 278 4.54 -0.99 29.87
CA ALA A 278 4.28 -2.40 30.11
C ALA A 278 4.66 -2.85 31.53
N ALA A 279 5.85 -2.45 32.02
CA ALA A 279 6.32 -2.76 33.36
C ALA A 279 5.40 -2.19 34.46
N GLN A 280 4.97 -0.93 34.32
CA GLN A 280 4.03 -0.28 35.23
C GLN A 280 2.68 -1.01 35.26
N ARG A 281 2.20 -1.48 34.10
CA ARG A 281 0.93 -2.23 34.03
C ARG A 281 1.01 -3.57 34.74
N ILE A 282 2.12 -4.29 34.61
CA ILE A 282 2.42 -5.53 35.34
C ILE A 282 2.44 -5.24 36.85
N GLN A 283 3.21 -4.23 37.27
CA GLN A 283 3.31 -3.84 38.68
C GLN A 283 1.96 -3.44 39.28
N ALA A 284 1.14 -2.69 38.52
CA ALA A 284 -0.19 -2.30 38.94
C ALA A 284 -1.12 -3.51 39.12
N LEU A 285 -0.93 -4.60 38.36
CA LEU A 285 -1.69 -5.85 38.53
C LEU A 285 -1.34 -6.53 39.88
N HIS A 286 -0.06 -6.62 40.21
CA HIS A 286 0.40 -7.25 41.46
C HIS A 286 0.13 -6.42 42.71
N SER A 287 0.09 -5.08 42.59
CA SER A 287 -0.01 -4.18 43.76
C SER A 287 -1.42 -4.00 44.32
N GLN A 288 -2.48 -4.44 43.64
CA GLN A 288 -3.85 -4.38 44.20
C GLN A 288 -4.34 -5.78 44.54
N PRO A 289 -4.51 -6.11 45.85
CA PRO A 289 -5.10 -7.37 46.25
C PRO A 289 -6.50 -7.46 45.64
N LEU A 290 -6.85 -8.64 45.12
CA LEU A 290 -8.20 -8.95 44.68
C LEU A 290 -9.13 -8.72 45.88
N ARG A 291 -9.82 -7.58 45.91
CA ARG A 291 -10.93 -7.40 46.84
C ARG A 291 -11.99 -8.40 46.41
N ILE A 292 -12.07 -9.51 47.14
CA ILE A 292 -13.16 -10.47 47.03
C ILE A 292 -14.42 -9.66 47.37
N ALA A 293 -15.28 -9.45 46.38
CA ALA A 293 -16.60 -8.91 46.64
C ALA A 293 -17.41 -10.04 47.27
N ASP A 294 -17.66 -9.92 48.58
CA ASP A 294 -18.59 -10.78 49.32
C ASP A 294 -20.04 -10.55 48.87
#